data_AF-A0A545UIQ8-F1
#
_entry.id   AF-A0A545UIQ8-F1
#
_cell.length_a   1.000
_cell.length_b   1.000
_cell.length_c   1.000
_cell.angle_alpha   90.00
_cell.angle_beta   90.00
_cell.angle_gamma   90.00
#
_symmetry.space_group_name_H-M   'P 1'
#
loop_
_entity.id
_entity.type
_entity.pdbx_description
1 polymer ?
#
loop_
_entity_poly.entity_id
_entity_poly.type
_entity_poly.pdbx_seq_one_letter_code
_entity_poly.pdbx_strand_id
1 'polypeptide(L)'
;MEQPDLELQLKVWKELAISKQVLMQTATKALNLKEDCSTEELEKALTKTINQANVAETELSEFRTKADAEIEALKAKLAQSEQANAELIAERDQALNGKQAAEDKTAAGKVANAEELKKLKSQLTDKQKEIKQITKILADTPENVVKKMKALKKEKMDEANDRKRAEENSRSLRKDKQKFEQDLKETQAVLEKASEEIGKYRELHQLANEQYNQLAEKVEDKDSIAAIPAINEEVLEAIESAASQEKDKKKDKKAKKDK
;
A
#
# COMPACT_ATOMS: atom_id res chain seq x y z
N MET A 1 56.29 -63.34 119.91
CA MET A 1 55.31 -62.51 119.16
C MET A 1 55.12 -61.23 119.96
N GLU A 2 55.51 -60.09 119.41
CA GLU A 2 55.57 -58.80 120.14
C GLU A 2 54.17 -58.18 120.33
N GLN A 3 53.84 -57.80 121.57
CA GLN A 3 52.58 -57.15 121.97
C GLN A 3 52.15 -55.89 121.18
N PRO A 4 53.03 -54.95 120.79
CA PRO A 4 52.60 -53.74 120.07
C PRO A 4 52.05 -54.01 118.67
N ASP A 5 52.51 -55.06 117.99
CA ASP A 5 52.00 -55.47 116.68
C ASP A 5 50.58 -56.05 116.81
N LEU A 6 50.29 -56.74 117.92
CA LEU A 6 48.96 -57.28 118.22
C LEU A 6 47.91 -56.17 118.47
N GLU A 7 48.28 -55.09 119.15
CA GLU A 7 47.39 -53.94 119.39
C GLU A 7 47.09 -53.14 118.13
N LEU A 8 48.08 -52.98 117.24
CA LEU A 8 47.89 -52.34 115.95
C LEU A 8 46.94 -53.18 115.07
N GLN A 9 47.15 -54.49 115.01
CA GLN A 9 46.25 -55.40 114.31
C GLN A 9 44.82 -55.29 114.86
N LEU A 10 44.63 -55.29 116.18
CA LEU A 10 43.30 -55.14 116.79
C LEU A 10 42.59 -53.83 116.43
N LYS A 11 43.33 -52.71 116.32
CA LYS A 11 42.75 -51.44 115.85
C LYS A 11 42.31 -51.52 114.39
N VAL A 12 43.15 -52.08 113.53
CA VAL A 12 42.81 -52.29 112.10
C VAL A 12 41.59 -53.19 111.96
N TRP A 13 41.49 -54.28 112.74
CA TRP A 13 40.31 -55.15 112.74
C TRP A 13 39.04 -54.42 113.22
N LYS A 14 39.15 -53.55 114.22
CA LYS A 14 38.02 -52.74 114.70
C LYS A 14 37.56 -51.72 113.66
N GLU A 15 38.47 -50.98 113.04
CA GLU A 15 38.13 -50.01 111.98
C GLU A 15 37.53 -50.71 110.76
N LEU A 16 38.09 -51.85 110.37
CA LEU A 16 37.55 -52.68 109.29
C LEU A 16 36.14 -53.18 109.62
N ALA A 17 35.90 -53.61 110.86
CA ALA A 17 34.59 -54.05 111.32
C ALA A 17 33.56 -52.91 111.31
N ILE A 18 33.93 -51.72 111.79
CA ILE A 18 33.07 -50.52 111.77
C ILE A 18 32.75 -50.13 110.32
N SER A 19 33.76 -50.06 109.45
CA SER A 19 33.59 -49.74 108.03
C SER A 19 32.65 -50.74 107.33
N LYS A 20 32.83 -52.04 107.59
CA LYS A 20 31.95 -53.10 107.09
C LYS A 20 30.51 -52.94 107.58
N GLN A 21 30.32 -52.61 108.85
CA GLN A 21 29.00 -52.40 109.45
C GLN A 21 28.29 -51.19 108.82
N VAL A 22 29.00 -50.07 108.64
CA VAL A 22 28.47 -48.87 107.98
C VAL A 22 28.11 -49.17 106.52
N LEU A 23 28.97 -49.90 105.79
CA LEU A 23 28.71 -50.31 104.41
C LEU A 23 27.45 -51.19 104.31
N MET A 24 27.33 -52.21 105.17
CA MET A 24 26.15 -53.07 105.21
C MET A 24 24.89 -52.27 105.51
N GLN A 25 24.89 -51.42 106.54
CA GLN A 25 23.73 -50.59 106.87
C GLN A 25 23.34 -49.63 105.73
N THR A 26 24.32 -49.06 105.03
CA THR A 26 24.07 -48.16 103.90
C THR A 26 23.48 -48.91 102.70
N ALA A 27 24.00 -50.10 102.39
CA ALA A 27 23.47 -50.96 101.33
C ALA A 27 22.07 -51.46 101.65
N THR A 28 21.82 -51.90 102.90
CA THR A 28 20.50 -52.29 103.41
C THR A 28 19.49 -51.15 103.26
N LYS A 29 19.85 -49.92 103.62
CA LYS A 29 18.99 -48.74 103.43
C LYS A 29 18.75 -48.41 101.96
N ALA A 30 19.79 -48.45 101.12
CA ALA A 30 19.68 -48.14 99.69
C ALA A 30 18.79 -49.15 98.94
N LEU A 31 18.83 -50.41 99.34
CA LEU A 31 17.98 -51.49 98.80
C LEU A 31 16.63 -51.60 99.49
N ASN A 32 16.37 -50.75 100.49
CA ASN A 32 15.14 -50.73 101.26
C ASN A 32 14.84 -52.08 101.95
N LEU A 33 15.89 -52.73 102.46
CA LEU A 33 15.83 -53.98 103.24
C LEU A 33 15.66 -53.68 104.74
N LYS A 34 15.22 -54.68 105.50
CA LYS A 34 15.10 -54.58 106.97
C LYS A 34 16.49 -54.49 107.64
N GLU A 35 16.59 -53.77 108.75
CA GLU A 35 17.87 -53.56 109.48
C GLU A 35 18.53 -54.84 109.99
N ASP A 36 17.75 -55.93 110.14
CA ASP A 36 18.18 -57.26 110.56
C ASP A 36 18.36 -58.25 109.39
N CYS A 37 18.44 -57.78 108.14
CA CYS A 37 18.59 -58.65 106.98
C CYS A 37 19.86 -59.51 107.07
N SER A 38 19.75 -60.77 106.67
CA SER A 38 20.92 -61.64 106.59
C SER A 38 21.89 -61.20 105.50
N THR A 39 23.15 -61.59 105.62
CA THR A 39 24.16 -61.35 104.55
C THR A 39 23.73 -61.95 103.21
N GLU A 40 23.03 -63.09 103.24
CA GLU A 40 22.53 -63.77 102.04
C GLU A 40 21.36 -62.99 101.38
N GLU A 41 20.47 -62.39 102.17
CA GLU A 41 19.41 -61.52 101.66
C GLU A 41 19.95 -60.24 101.05
N LEU A 42 20.95 -59.63 101.70
CA LEU A 42 21.64 -58.44 101.19
C LEU A 42 22.35 -58.74 99.86
N GLU A 43 23.07 -59.85 99.77
CA GLU A 43 23.76 -60.31 98.55
C GLU A 43 22.79 -60.61 97.41
N LYS A 44 21.68 -61.32 97.69
CA LYS A 44 20.63 -61.58 96.70
C LYS A 44 19.99 -60.29 96.18
N ALA A 45 19.71 -59.33 97.05
CA ALA A 45 19.13 -58.04 96.66
C ALA A 45 20.11 -57.19 95.83
N LEU A 46 21.38 -57.10 96.25
CA LEU A 46 22.45 -56.43 95.49
C LEU A 46 22.59 -57.05 94.10
N THR A 47 22.67 -58.38 94.02
CA THR A 47 22.79 -59.11 92.75
C THR A 47 21.58 -58.87 91.85
N LYS A 48 20.37 -58.87 92.41
CA LYS A 48 19.14 -58.57 91.68
C LYS A 48 19.15 -57.15 91.12
N THR A 49 19.50 -56.15 91.93
CA THR A 49 19.53 -54.74 91.50
C THR A 49 20.62 -54.48 90.47
N ILE A 50 21.81 -55.08 90.62
CA ILE A 50 22.87 -55.02 89.61
C ILE A 50 22.42 -55.64 88.30
N ASN A 51 21.79 -56.81 88.33
CA ASN A 51 21.26 -57.45 87.13
C ASN A 51 20.16 -56.60 86.47
N GLN A 52 19.26 -56.01 87.25
CA GLN A 52 18.23 -55.10 86.73
C GLN A 52 18.83 -53.84 86.10
N ALA A 53 19.86 -53.25 86.72
CA ALA A 53 20.58 -52.11 86.19
C ALA A 53 21.27 -52.46 84.87
N ASN A 54 21.96 -53.61 84.79
CA ASN A 54 22.61 -54.07 83.57
C ASN A 54 21.60 -54.32 82.43
N VAL A 55 20.45 -54.91 82.74
CA VAL A 55 19.36 -55.10 81.78
C VAL A 55 18.81 -53.76 81.29
N ALA A 56 18.52 -52.83 82.22
CA ALA A 56 18.02 -51.51 81.87
C ALA A 56 19.03 -50.68 81.05
N GLU A 57 20.32 -50.75 81.35
CA GLU A 57 21.37 -50.10 80.56
C GLU A 57 21.46 -50.68 79.15
N THR A 58 21.34 -52.01 79.02
CA THR A 58 21.32 -52.68 77.72
C THR A 58 20.10 -52.25 76.90
N GLU A 59 18.90 -52.28 77.49
CA GLU A 59 17.66 -51.85 76.86
C GLU A 59 17.70 -50.37 76.46
N LEU A 60 18.26 -49.51 77.31
CA LEU A 60 18.36 -48.07 77.04
C LEU A 60 19.37 -47.78 75.92
N SER A 61 20.47 -48.52 75.85
CA SER A 61 21.41 -48.49 74.72
C SER A 61 20.76 -48.95 73.42
N GLU A 62 20.03 -50.07 73.44
CA GLU A 62 19.26 -50.55 72.28
C GLU A 62 18.19 -49.56 71.84
N PHE A 63 17.48 -48.93 72.78
CA PHE A 63 16.46 -47.93 72.47
C PHE A 63 17.08 -46.69 71.84
N ARG A 64 18.20 -46.18 72.38
CA ARG A 64 18.93 -45.04 71.82
C ARG A 64 19.39 -45.31 70.40
N THR A 65 20.02 -46.46 70.17
CA THR A 65 20.48 -46.85 68.83
C THR A 65 19.33 -46.98 67.83
N LYS A 66 18.17 -47.53 68.25
CA LYS A 66 16.96 -47.57 67.40
C LYS A 66 16.41 -46.18 67.12
N ALA A 67 16.30 -45.32 68.14
CA ALA A 67 15.82 -43.96 68.00
C ALA A 67 16.71 -43.12 67.07
N ASP A 68 18.03 -43.23 67.21
CA ASP A 68 18.99 -42.55 66.33
C ASP A 68 18.85 -43.03 64.88
N ALA A 69 18.70 -44.34 64.67
CA ALA A 69 18.47 -44.91 63.34
C ALA A 69 17.14 -44.42 62.71
N GLU A 70 16.07 -44.33 63.50
CA GLU A 70 14.78 -43.79 63.03
C GLU A 70 14.86 -42.29 62.71
N ILE A 71 15.55 -41.50 63.53
CA ILE A 71 15.77 -40.07 63.29
C ILE A 71 16.53 -39.86 61.98
N GLU A 72 17.61 -40.60 61.75
CA GLU A 72 18.36 -40.50 60.50
C GLU A 72 17.53 -40.95 59.29
N ALA A 73 16.72 -42.00 59.43
CA ALA A 73 15.80 -42.42 58.38
C ALA A 73 14.75 -41.34 58.06
N LEU A 74 14.21 -40.65 59.08
CA LEU A 74 13.27 -39.55 58.89
C LEU A 74 13.92 -38.33 58.25
N LYS A 75 15.14 -37.95 58.67
CA LYS A 75 15.90 -36.86 58.04
C LYS A 75 16.18 -37.15 56.57
N ALA A 76 16.58 -38.37 56.24
CA ALA A 76 16.82 -38.79 54.85
C ALA A 76 15.54 -38.68 54.01
N LYS A 77 14.40 -39.13 54.54
CA LYS A 77 13.10 -39.00 53.87
C LYS A 77 12.67 -37.54 53.71
N LEU A 78 12.91 -36.70 54.72
CA LEU A 78 12.57 -35.27 54.65
C LEU A 78 13.40 -34.59 53.56
N ALA A 79 14.71 -34.82 53.52
CA ALA A 79 15.59 -34.27 52.48
C ALA A 79 15.17 -34.71 51.07
N GLN A 80 14.84 -35.99 50.89
CA GLN A 80 14.32 -36.49 49.60
C GLN A 80 12.99 -35.84 49.23
N SER A 81 12.08 -35.65 50.19
CA SER A 81 10.79 -34.99 49.96
C SER A 81 10.95 -33.52 49.59
N GLU A 82 11.84 -32.80 50.28
CA GLU A 82 12.14 -31.40 49.98
C GLU A 82 12.75 -31.23 48.59
N GLN A 83 13.68 -32.10 48.20
CA GLN A 83 14.25 -32.11 46.86
C GLN A 83 13.18 -32.39 45.80
N ALA A 84 12.37 -33.44 45.98
CA ALA A 84 11.29 -33.76 45.05
C ALA A 84 10.26 -32.62 44.93
N ASN A 85 9.95 -31.93 46.03
CA ASN A 85 9.05 -30.78 46.02
C ASN A 85 9.67 -29.59 45.26
N ALA A 86 10.96 -29.33 45.43
CA ALA A 86 11.66 -28.29 44.68
C ALA A 86 11.66 -28.56 43.17
N GLU A 87 11.89 -29.81 42.76
CA GLU A 87 11.83 -30.25 41.36
C GLU A 87 10.41 -30.08 40.78
N LEU A 88 9.38 -30.51 41.51
CA LEU A 88 7.98 -30.34 41.10
C LEU A 88 7.56 -28.88 40.98
N ILE A 89 8.03 -28.01 41.88
CA ILE A 89 7.78 -26.56 41.79
C ILE A 89 8.43 -25.99 40.53
N ALA A 90 9.68 -26.37 40.24
CA ALA A 90 10.38 -25.92 39.04
C ALA A 90 9.67 -26.38 37.75
N GLU A 91 9.23 -27.64 37.70
CA GLU A 91 8.49 -28.18 36.56
C GLU A 91 7.13 -27.50 36.38
N ARG A 92 6.41 -27.25 37.48
CA ARG A 92 5.17 -26.47 37.48
C ARG A 92 5.39 -25.07 36.90
N ASP A 93 6.43 -24.37 37.33
CA ASP A 93 6.71 -23.00 36.90
C ASP A 93 7.10 -22.96 35.42
N GLN A 94 7.88 -23.95 34.96
CA GLN A 94 8.18 -24.12 33.54
C GLN A 94 6.90 -24.39 32.71
N ALA A 95 6.02 -25.25 33.19
CA ALA A 95 4.76 -25.56 32.53
C ALA A 95 3.81 -24.34 32.46
N LEU A 96 3.72 -23.55 33.55
CA LEU A 96 2.95 -22.31 33.59
C LEU A 96 3.49 -21.26 32.61
N ASN A 97 4.81 -21.07 32.58
CA ASN A 97 5.44 -20.15 31.63
C ASN A 97 5.24 -20.59 30.18
N GLY A 98 5.36 -21.89 29.90
CA GLY A 98 5.09 -22.45 28.57
C GLY A 98 3.64 -22.27 28.14
N LYS A 99 2.69 -22.49 29.06
CA LYS A 99 1.26 -22.26 28.82
C LYS A 99 0.98 -20.79 28.51
N GLN A 100 1.48 -19.87 29.32
CA GLN A 100 1.29 -18.43 29.12
C GLN A 100 1.84 -18.00 27.74
N ALA A 101 3.05 -18.43 27.40
CA ALA A 101 3.65 -18.09 26.11
C ALA A 101 2.86 -18.66 24.92
N ALA A 102 2.28 -19.86 25.05
CA ALA A 102 1.43 -20.45 24.03
C ALA A 102 0.09 -19.71 23.88
N GLU A 103 -0.51 -19.27 24.99
CA GLU A 103 -1.72 -18.46 25.02
C GLU A 103 -1.48 -17.09 24.35
N ASP A 104 -0.39 -16.41 24.70
CA ASP A 104 0.00 -15.13 24.12
C ASP A 104 0.25 -15.25 22.61
N LYS A 105 0.98 -16.29 22.19
CA LYS A 105 1.21 -16.57 20.76
C LYS A 105 -0.10 -16.84 20.01
N THR A 106 -1.03 -17.56 20.63
CA THR A 106 -2.34 -17.85 20.04
C THR A 106 -3.19 -16.60 19.94
N ALA A 107 -3.19 -15.75 20.97
CA ALA A 107 -3.91 -14.46 20.96
C ALA A 107 -3.35 -13.53 19.87
N ALA A 108 -2.02 -13.36 19.81
CA ALA A 108 -1.37 -12.58 18.78
C ALA A 108 -1.65 -13.12 17.37
N GLY A 109 -1.59 -14.44 17.18
CA GLY A 109 -1.90 -15.09 15.91
C GLY A 109 -3.35 -14.89 15.47
N LYS A 110 -4.32 -14.91 16.39
CA LYS A 110 -5.73 -14.61 16.08
C LYS A 110 -5.92 -13.17 15.61
N VAL A 111 -5.27 -12.21 16.27
CA VAL A 111 -5.33 -10.79 15.89
C VAL A 111 -4.72 -10.57 14.51
N ALA A 112 -3.50 -11.07 14.29
CA ALA A 112 -2.81 -10.96 13.01
C ALA A 112 -3.64 -11.59 11.86
N ASN A 113 -4.16 -12.80 12.06
CA ASN A 113 -5.01 -13.47 11.07
C ASN A 113 -6.30 -12.69 10.81
N ALA A 114 -6.92 -12.08 11.82
CA ALA A 114 -8.12 -11.28 11.65
C ALA A 114 -7.84 -10.00 10.82
N GLU A 115 -6.71 -9.35 11.05
CA GLU A 115 -6.27 -8.19 10.28
C GLU A 115 -5.96 -8.55 8.82
N GLU A 116 -5.25 -9.66 8.60
CA GLU A 116 -4.97 -10.18 7.26
C GLU A 116 -6.26 -10.53 6.52
N LEU A 117 -7.21 -11.23 7.17
CA LEU A 117 -8.52 -11.52 6.60
C LEU A 117 -9.30 -10.26 6.25
N LYS A 118 -9.24 -9.22 7.09
CA LYS A 118 -9.88 -7.92 6.81
C LYS A 118 -9.26 -7.25 5.59
N LYS A 119 -7.93 -7.27 5.48
CA LYS A 119 -7.19 -6.74 4.32
C LYS A 119 -7.54 -7.50 3.04
N LEU A 120 -7.53 -8.83 3.07
CA LEU A 120 -7.89 -9.68 1.94
C LEU A 120 -9.34 -9.46 1.51
N LYS A 121 -10.28 -9.31 2.45
CA LYS A 121 -11.67 -8.95 2.14
C LYS A 121 -11.76 -7.60 1.45
N SER A 122 -11.04 -6.57 1.91
CA SER A 122 -10.99 -5.27 1.24
C SER A 122 -10.47 -5.40 -0.19
N GLN A 123 -9.33 -6.06 -0.37
CA GLN A 123 -8.75 -6.29 -1.69
C GLN A 123 -9.69 -7.05 -2.62
N LEU A 124 -10.40 -8.06 -2.10
CA LEU A 124 -11.40 -8.80 -2.87
C LEU A 124 -12.55 -7.88 -3.31
N THR A 125 -13.06 -7.03 -2.41
CA THR A 125 -14.13 -6.08 -2.78
C THR A 125 -13.68 -5.07 -3.82
N ASP A 126 -12.44 -4.60 -3.75
CA ASP A 126 -11.88 -3.66 -4.73
C ASP A 126 -11.67 -4.34 -6.08
N LYS A 127 -11.08 -5.55 -6.09
CA LYS A 127 -10.94 -6.36 -7.31
C LYS A 127 -12.29 -6.69 -7.94
N GLN A 128 -13.33 -6.93 -7.16
CA GLN A 128 -14.66 -7.19 -7.69
C GLN A 128 -15.31 -5.93 -8.28
N LYS A 129 -15.05 -4.74 -7.72
CA LYS A 129 -15.43 -3.47 -8.34
C LYS A 129 -14.67 -3.24 -9.65
N GLU A 130 -13.36 -3.45 -9.65
CA GLU A 130 -12.51 -3.37 -10.85
C GLU A 130 -13.02 -4.31 -11.94
N ILE A 131 -13.31 -5.57 -11.62
CA ILE A 131 -13.87 -6.53 -12.58
C ILE A 131 -15.21 -6.04 -13.11
N LYS A 132 -16.13 -5.57 -12.25
CA LYS A 132 -17.41 -5.01 -12.73
C LYS A 132 -17.21 -3.81 -13.66
N GLN A 133 -16.24 -2.94 -13.37
CA GLN A 133 -15.92 -1.81 -14.21
C GLN A 133 -15.30 -2.25 -15.53
N ILE A 134 -14.36 -3.19 -15.50
CA ILE A 134 -13.78 -3.82 -16.70
C ILE A 134 -14.89 -4.47 -17.51
N THR A 135 -15.78 -5.25 -16.91
CA THR A 135 -16.93 -5.83 -17.59
C THR A 135 -17.85 -4.76 -18.16
N LYS A 136 -18.07 -3.63 -17.47
CA LYS A 136 -18.87 -2.52 -18.02
C LYS A 136 -18.18 -1.84 -19.23
N ILE A 137 -16.86 -1.71 -19.19
CA ILE A 137 -16.05 -1.12 -20.28
C ILE A 137 -15.95 -2.09 -21.47
N LEU A 138 -15.70 -3.37 -21.21
CA LEU A 138 -15.60 -4.43 -22.22
C LEU A 138 -16.97 -4.84 -22.76
N ALA A 139 -18.04 -4.69 -21.97
CA ALA A 139 -19.41 -4.72 -22.44
C ALA A 139 -19.72 -3.41 -23.17
N ASP A 140 -19.02 -3.17 -24.28
CA ASP A 140 -19.71 -2.68 -25.45
C ASP A 140 -20.82 -3.71 -25.74
N THR A 141 -22.01 -3.49 -25.16
CA THR A 141 -23.18 -4.31 -25.44
C THR A 141 -23.35 -4.38 -26.96
N PRO A 142 -23.92 -5.47 -27.52
CA PRO A 142 -24.25 -5.51 -28.95
C PRO A 142 -24.97 -4.24 -29.41
N GLU A 143 -25.76 -3.64 -28.52
CA GLU A 143 -26.41 -2.35 -28.72
C GLU A 143 -25.44 -1.14 -28.85
N ASN A 144 -24.39 -1.05 -28.02
CA ASN A 144 -23.37 0.00 -28.12
C ASN A 144 -22.49 -0.17 -29.37
N VAL A 145 -22.13 -1.41 -29.73
CA VAL A 145 -21.44 -1.71 -31.00
C VAL A 145 -22.33 -1.29 -32.19
N VAL A 146 -23.62 -1.64 -32.15
CA VAL A 146 -24.57 -1.24 -33.20
C VAL A 146 -24.74 0.29 -33.27
N LYS A 147 -24.77 0.99 -32.13
CA LYS A 147 -24.80 2.47 -32.09
C LYS A 147 -23.54 3.07 -32.72
N LYS A 148 -22.35 2.59 -32.35
CA LYS A 148 -21.08 3.01 -32.96
C LYS A 148 -21.05 2.73 -34.46
N MET A 149 -21.50 1.54 -34.90
CA MET A 149 -21.59 1.19 -36.33
C MET A 149 -22.58 2.06 -37.09
N LYS A 150 -23.72 2.42 -36.50
CA LYS A 150 -24.69 3.36 -37.09
C LYS A 150 -24.09 4.77 -37.23
N ALA A 151 -23.38 5.23 -36.20
CA ALA A 151 -22.70 6.54 -36.24
C ALA A 151 -21.64 6.57 -37.34
N LEU A 152 -20.76 5.56 -37.40
CA LEU A 152 -19.76 5.44 -38.46
C LEU A 152 -20.37 5.35 -39.86
N LYS A 153 -21.49 4.63 -40.01
CA LYS A 153 -22.20 4.55 -41.29
C LYS A 153 -22.79 5.90 -41.70
N LYS A 154 -23.31 6.67 -40.76
CA LYS A 154 -23.82 8.01 -40.99
C LYS A 154 -22.69 8.96 -41.40
N GLU A 155 -21.59 8.96 -40.65
CA GLU A 155 -20.41 9.78 -40.94
C GLU A 155 -19.86 9.51 -42.35
N LYS A 156 -19.76 8.23 -42.75
CA LYS A 156 -19.35 7.86 -44.12
C LYS A 156 -20.34 8.33 -45.20
N MET A 157 -21.64 8.32 -44.93
CA MET A 157 -22.66 8.84 -45.86
C MET A 157 -22.53 10.36 -46.00
N ASP A 158 -22.37 11.06 -44.88
CA ASP A 158 -22.23 12.51 -44.84
C ASP A 158 -20.95 12.94 -45.58
N GLU A 159 -19.81 12.27 -45.34
CA GLU A 159 -18.55 12.51 -46.05
C GLU A 159 -18.68 12.25 -47.57
N ALA A 160 -19.34 11.18 -47.98
CA ALA A 160 -19.56 10.88 -49.40
C ALA A 160 -20.45 11.95 -50.09
N ASN A 161 -21.48 12.44 -49.39
CA ASN A 161 -22.33 13.52 -49.88
C ASN A 161 -21.57 14.84 -50.01
N ASP A 162 -20.75 15.18 -49.03
CA ASP A 162 -19.93 16.39 -49.06
C ASP A 162 -18.88 16.32 -50.16
N ARG A 163 -18.26 15.16 -50.38
CA ARG A 163 -17.37 14.94 -51.54
C ARG A 163 -18.11 15.15 -52.85
N LYS A 164 -19.31 14.61 -53.00
CA LYS A 164 -20.12 14.79 -54.22
C LYS A 164 -20.48 16.27 -54.44
N ARG A 165 -20.89 16.99 -53.40
CA ARG A 165 -21.16 18.44 -53.47
C ARG A 165 -19.91 19.23 -53.85
N ALA A 166 -18.75 18.89 -53.27
CA ALA A 166 -17.49 19.53 -53.63
C ALA A 166 -17.12 19.28 -55.11
N GLU A 167 -17.33 18.06 -55.61
CA GLU A 167 -17.10 17.74 -57.03
C GLU A 167 -18.07 18.48 -57.97
N GLU A 168 -19.35 18.57 -57.61
CA GLU A 168 -20.36 19.33 -58.38
C GLU A 168 -20.03 20.83 -58.41
N ASN A 169 -19.69 21.41 -57.27
CA ASN A 169 -19.26 22.81 -57.17
C ASN A 169 -18.00 23.07 -58.02
N SER A 170 -17.01 22.17 -57.96
CA SER A 170 -15.79 22.27 -58.78
C SER A 170 -16.09 22.21 -60.28
N ARG A 171 -17.04 21.35 -60.70
CA ARG A 171 -17.49 21.29 -62.09
C ARG A 171 -18.21 22.57 -62.52
N SER A 172 -19.08 23.13 -61.68
CA SER A 172 -19.75 24.40 -61.97
C SER A 172 -18.74 25.53 -62.12
N LEU A 173 -17.84 25.69 -61.16
CA LEU A 173 -16.81 26.72 -61.20
C LEU A 173 -15.92 26.62 -62.44
N ARG A 174 -15.63 25.40 -62.93
CA ARG A 174 -14.90 25.23 -64.20
C ARG A 174 -15.69 25.72 -65.41
N LYS A 175 -17.00 25.45 -65.47
CA LYS A 175 -17.87 25.95 -66.54
C LYS A 175 -17.99 27.47 -66.48
N ASP A 176 -18.22 28.02 -65.30
CA ASP A 176 -18.35 29.47 -65.10
C ASP A 176 -17.03 30.17 -65.44
N LYS A 177 -15.89 29.61 -65.04
CA LYS A 177 -14.57 30.10 -65.45
C LYS A 177 -14.39 30.09 -66.97
N GLN A 178 -14.75 29.00 -67.65
CA GLN A 178 -14.67 28.94 -69.11
C GLN A 178 -15.56 30.00 -69.77
N LYS A 179 -16.77 30.20 -69.26
CA LYS A 179 -17.69 31.23 -69.74
C LYS A 179 -17.14 32.63 -69.54
N PHE A 180 -16.67 32.96 -68.33
CA PHE A 180 -16.05 34.26 -68.06
C PHE A 180 -14.79 34.50 -68.87
N GLU A 181 -13.97 33.47 -69.12
CA GLU A 181 -12.81 33.58 -70.01
C GLU A 181 -13.21 33.83 -71.47
N GLN A 182 -14.34 33.30 -71.93
CA GLN A 182 -14.89 33.59 -73.25
C GLN A 182 -15.45 35.02 -73.32
N ASP A 183 -16.31 35.41 -72.38
CA ASP A 183 -16.90 36.75 -72.30
C ASP A 183 -15.79 37.82 -72.21
N LEU A 184 -14.72 37.56 -71.46
CA LEU A 184 -13.54 38.43 -71.41
C LEU A 184 -12.89 38.58 -72.78
N LYS A 185 -12.71 37.50 -73.55
CA LYS A 185 -12.11 37.60 -74.89
C LYS A 185 -13.01 38.37 -75.86
N GLU A 186 -14.31 38.16 -75.79
CA GLU A 186 -15.29 38.87 -76.63
C GLU A 186 -15.29 40.37 -76.32
N THR A 187 -15.37 40.74 -75.03
CA THR A 187 -15.30 42.14 -74.60
C THR A 187 -13.97 42.80 -74.95
N GLN A 188 -12.84 42.09 -74.82
CA GLN A 188 -11.54 42.57 -75.30
C GLN A 188 -11.53 42.85 -76.81
N ALA A 189 -12.12 41.96 -77.62
CA ALA A 189 -12.20 42.15 -79.06
C ALA A 189 -13.09 43.35 -79.44
N VAL A 190 -14.19 43.55 -78.70
CA VAL A 190 -15.04 44.75 -78.86
C VAL A 190 -14.27 46.01 -78.48
N LEU A 191 -13.50 45.99 -77.39
CA LEU A 191 -12.70 47.12 -76.93
C LEU A 191 -11.61 47.50 -77.94
N GLU A 192 -10.93 46.51 -78.53
CA GLU A 192 -9.95 46.75 -79.61
C GLU A 192 -10.61 47.42 -80.82
N LYS A 193 -11.75 46.89 -81.29
CA LYS A 193 -12.51 47.51 -82.39
C LYS A 193 -12.99 48.92 -82.06
N ALA A 194 -13.50 49.13 -80.84
CA ALA A 194 -13.91 50.45 -80.40
C ALA A 194 -12.75 51.44 -80.48
N SER A 195 -11.55 51.05 -80.02
CA SER A 195 -10.35 51.89 -80.09
C SER A 195 -9.93 52.24 -81.53
N GLU A 196 -10.10 51.33 -82.50
CA GLU A 196 -9.81 51.61 -83.91
C GLU A 196 -10.80 52.60 -84.53
N GLU A 197 -12.06 52.58 -84.09
CA GLU A 197 -13.10 53.49 -84.57
C GLU A 197 -13.03 54.90 -83.96
N ILE A 198 -12.33 55.09 -82.83
CA ILE A 198 -12.18 56.41 -82.19
C ILE A 198 -11.52 57.43 -83.13
N GLY A 199 -10.48 57.03 -83.85
CA GLY A 199 -9.83 57.90 -84.84
C GLY A 199 -10.81 58.39 -85.91
N LYS A 200 -11.61 57.48 -86.45
CA LYS A 200 -12.65 57.80 -87.44
C LYS A 200 -13.75 58.68 -86.87
N TYR A 201 -14.12 58.48 -85.60
CA TYR A 201 -15.11 59.31 -84.92
C TYR A 201 -14.61 60.74 -84.71
N ARG A 202 -13.34 60.93 -84.30
CA ARG A 202 -12.70 62.25 -84.21
C ARG A 202 -12.64 62.94 -85.57
N GLU A 203 -12.22 62.23 -86.62
CA GLU A 203 -12.18 62.74 -88.00
C GLU A 203 -13.58 63.14 -88.51
N LEU A 204 -14.60 62.31 -88.27
CA LEU A 204 -15.97 62.59 -88.67
C LEU A 204 -16.52 63.82 -87.95
N HIS A 205 -16.24 63.99 -86.66
CA HIS A 205 -16.66 65.18 -85.90
C HIS A 205 -15.98 66.44 -86.40
N GLN A 206 -14.69 66.36 -86.75
CA GLN A 206 -13.98 67.48 -87.36
C GLN A 206 -14.61 67.85 -88.71
N LEU A 207 -14.87 66.88 -89.59
CA LEU A 207 -15.53 67.11 -90.87
C LEU A 207 -16.93 67.71 -90.69
N ALA A 208 -17.69 67.21 -89.73
CA ALA A 208 -19.01 67.76 -89.40
C ALA A 208 -18.88 69.22 -88.95
N ASN A 209 -17.91 69.57 -88.10
CA ASN A 209 -17.65 70.95 -87.68
C ASN A 209 -17.23 71.85 -88.84
N GLU A 210 -16.39 71.36 -89.75
CA GLU A 210 -16.01 72.07 -90.97
C GLU A 210 -17.23 72.35 -91.86
N GLN A 211 -18.11 71.36 -92.06
CA GLN A 211 -19.36 71.52 -92.80
C GLN A 211 -20.35 72.46 -92.10
N TYR A 212 -20.47 72.37 -90.77
CA TYR A 212 -21.29 73.28 -89.97
C TYR A 212 -20.80 74.73 -90.14
N ASN A 213 -19.50 74.97 -90.06
CA ASN A 213 -18.92 76.30 -90.27
C ASN A 213 -19.20 76.82 -91.69
N GLN A 214 -19.06 75.97 -92.72
CA GLN A 214 -19.39 76.32 -94.11
C GLN A 214 -20.88 76.63 -94.32
N LEU A 215 -21.78 75.94 -93.61
CA LEU A 215 -23.22 76.20 -93.67
C LEU A 215 -23.60 77.45 -92.88
N ALA A 216 -23.01 77.67 -91.72
CA ALA A 216 -23.22 78.84 -90.87
C ALA A 216 -22.79 80.16 -91.54
N GLU A 217 -21.88 80.12 -92.50
CA GLU A 217 -21.51 81.28 -93.34
C GLU A 217 -22.53 81.57 -94.46
N LYS A 218 -23.34 80.59 -94.86
CA LYS A 218 -24.25 80.67 -96.03
C LYS A 218 -25.72 80.86 -95.68
N VAL A 219 -26.09 80.72 -94.42
CA VAL A 219 -27.49 80.83 -93.95
C VAL A 219 -27.68 82.15 -93.21
N GLU A 220 -28.73 82.88 -93.55
CA GLU A 220 -29.05 84.21 -92.95
C GLU A 220 -29.45 84.11 -91.47
N ASP A 221 -29.99 82.97 -91.04
CA ASP A 221 -30.40 82.68 -89.65
C ASP A 221 -29.56 81.53 -89.06
N LYS A 222 -28.54 81.88 -88.27
CA LYS A 222 -27.62 80.91 -87.65
C LYS A 222 -28.27 80.02 -86.60
N ASP A 223 -29.41 80.44 -86.03
CA ASP A 223 -30.14 79.66 -85.03
C ASP A 223 -30.99 78.54 -85.66
N SER A 224 -31.12 78.54 -87.00
CA SER A 224 -31.78 77.47 -87.75
C SER A 224 -30.92 76.21 -87.93
N ILE A 225 -29.62 76.28 -87.62
CA ILE A 225 -28.67 75.15 -87.76
C ILE A 225 -28.37 74.58 -86.38
N ALA A 226 -28.67 73.29 -86.16
CA ALA A 226 -28.34 72.60 -84.92
C ALA A 226 -26.81 72.54 -84.70
N ALA A 227 -26.35 73.00 -83.54
CA ALA A 227 -24.95 72.93 -83.15
C ALA A 227 -24.49 71.48 -82.99
N ILE A 228 -23.26 71.20 -83.41
CA ILE A 228 -22.66 69.87 -83.25
C ILE A 228 -22.29 69.66 -81.78
N PRO A 229 -22.76 68.57 -81.12
CA PRO A 229 -22.40 68.28 -79.74
C PRO A 229 -20.89 68.18 -79.54
N ALA A 230 -20.38 68.66 -78.42
CA ALA A 230 -18.97 68.52 -78.07
C ALA A 230 -18.59 67.04 -77.91
N ILE A 231 -17.42 66.65 -78.44
CA ILE A 231 -16.85 65.34 -78.15
C ILE A 231 -16.53 65.25 -76.65
N ASN A 232 -16.90 64.12 -76.04
CA ASN A 232 -16.44 63.77 -74.70
C ASN A 232 -15.08 63.07 -74.77
N GLU A 233 -14.02 63.88 -74.76
CA GLU A 233 -12.64 63.38 -74.93
C GLU A 233 -12.21 62.47 -73.78
N GLU A 234 -12.71 62.69 -72.56
CA GLU A 234 -12.41 61.85 -71.40
C GLU A 234 -12.86 60.40 -71.60
N VAL A 235 -14.01 60.19 -72.24
CA VAL A 235 -14.54 58.85 -72.54
C VAL A 235 -13.73 58.18 -73.65
N LEU A 236 -13.34 58.92 -74.68
CA LEU A 236 -12.54 58.38 -75.78
C LEU A 236 -11.12 58.00 -75.31
N GLU A 237 -10.48 58.86 -74.53
CA GLU A 237 -9.17 58.57 -73.92
C GLU A 237 -9.24 57.39 -72.94
N ALA A 238 -10.34 57.24 -72.19
CA ALA A 238 -10.54 56.09 -71.31
C ALA A 238 -10.66 54.77 -72.10
N ILE A 239 -11.31 54.76 -73.26
CA ILE A 239 -11.42 53.58 -74.13
C ILE A 239 -10.06 53.24 -74.75
N GLU A 240 -9.30 54.23 -75.25
CA GLU A 240 -7.95 54.03 -75.80
C GLU A 240 -6.96 53.54 -74.73
N SER A 241 -7.05 54.11 -73.51
CA SER A 241 -6.23 53.71 -72.36
C SER A 241 -6.55 52.29 -71.91
N ALA A 242 -7.84 51.93 -71.83
CA ALA A 242 -8.28 50.58 -71.50
C ALA A 242 -7.81 49.56 -72.54
N ALA A 243 -7.90 49.88 -73.84
CA ALA A 243 -7.43 49.03 -74.92
C ALA A 243 -5.90 48.83 -74.88
N SER A 244 -5.15 49.89 -74.57
CA SER A 244 -3.68 49.87 -74.48
C SER A 244 -3.18 49.03 -73.30
N GLN A 245 -3.78 49.20 -72.11
CA GLN A 245 -3.46 48.39 -70.93
C GLN A 245 -3.76 46.90 -71.14
N GLU A 246 -4.78 46.56 -71.95
CA GLU A 246 -5.13 45.19 -72.29
C GLU A 246 -4.07 44.53 -73.22
N LYS A 247 -3.54 45.29 -74.19
CA LYS A 247 -2.47 44.84 -75.08
C LYS A 247 -1.18 44.52 -74.31
N ASP A 248 -0.85 45.31 -73.29
CA ASP A 248 0.31 45.05 -72.43
C ASP A 248 0.10 43.82 -71.52
N LYS A 249 -1.09 43.65 -70.94
CA LYS A 249 -1.44 42.43 -70.19
C LYS A 249 -1.43 41.16 -71.05
N LYS A 250 -1.81 41.24 -72.33
CA LYS A 250 -1.72 40.11 -73.29
C LYS A 250 -0.25 39.74 -73.59
N LYS A 251 0.66 40.71 -73.69
CA LYS A 251 2.11 40.46 -73.88
C LYS A 251 2.72 39.75 -72.67
N ASP A 252 2.41 40.20 -71.45
CA ASP A 252 2.92 39.60 -70.21
C ASP A 252 2.41 38.16 -69.98
N LYS A 253 1.14 37.87 -70.30
CA LYS A 253 0.60 36.50 -70.21
C LYS A 253 1.24 35.54 -71.20
N LYS A 254 1.70 36.02 -72.37
CA LYS A 254 2.38 35.19 -73.38
C LYS A 254 3.80 34.85 -72.94
N ALA A 255 4.54 35.83 -72.41
CA ALA A 255 5.90 35.65 -71.88
C ALA A 255 5.98 34.69 -70.67
N LYS A 256 4.92 34.59 -69.85
CA LYS A 256 4.84 33.63 -68.73
C LYS A 256 4.44 32.21 -69.13
N LYS A 257 3.99 31.98 -70.37
CA LYS A 257 3.56 30.67 -70.86
C LYS A 257 4.67 29.92 -71.64
N ASP A 258 5.71 30.65 -72.05
CA ASP A 258 6.88 30.14 -72.77
C ASP A 258 8.10 29.89 -71.85
N LYS A 259 7.91 29.98 -70.52
CA LYS A 259 8.85 29.56 -69.47
C LYS A 259 8.23 28.44 -68.64
#